data_AF-A0A4W3HRS9-F1
#
_entry.id   AF-A0A4W3HRS9-F1
#
_cell.length_a   1.000
_cell.length_b   1.000
_cell.length_c   1.000
_cell.angle_alpha   90.00
_cell.angle_beta   90.00
_cell.angle_gamma   90.00
#
_symmetry.space_group_name_H-M   'P 1'
#
loop_
_entity.id
_entity.type
_entity.pdbx_description
1 polymer ?
#
loop_
_entity_poly.entity_id
_entity_poly.type
_entity_poly.pdbx_seq_one_letter_code
_entity_poly.pdbx_strand_id
1 'polypeptide(L)'
;MQSTANYLWLIADILGQGATANVYRGRHKKTGDLFAVKVFNNISFLRPIEVQMREFEVLRKLNHNNIVKLFAVEEETTTRNKVLVMEFCSCGSLYTVLEESGNAFGLPESEFLIVLRDVVAGMNHLRENGIVHRDIKPGNIMRVIGEDGQSVYKLTDFGAARELEDDEQFVSLYGTEEYLHPDMYERAVLRKPQQKMYGAIVDLWSIGVTFYHAATGNLPFRPFEGPRRNKEVMYKIITEKPPGAISGAQKSENGSIVWSDKLPISCSLSTGLRSMLIPVLANILEVDQDKCWGFDQFFVETNDILHRVVIHVFSLQQVTLHKIYIQTYNTANVFYDLLYKQTNVPPQNQELIFEGRPLDLEPNVQAQNFPKTSEENPLILLQILLPHKALLGTCSDLKPPMSPGYPSQNTLMEMTNGMRKLKAEMEAVAKELAENNHILERFGALTMDGGIRNADHL
;
A
#
# COMPACT_ATOMS: atom_id res chain seq x y z
N MET A 1 18.69 -18.51 -28.96
CA MET A 1 18.17 -17.15 -29.23
C MET A 1 16.85 -17.31 -29.97
N GLN A 2 15.81 -16.58 -29.56
CA GLN A 2 14.50 -16.58 -30.22
C GLN A 2 14.23 -15.17 -30.77
N SER A 3 13.34 -15.07 -31.77
CA SER A 3 13.05 -13.78 -32.40
C SER A 3 11.70 -13.73 -33.08
N THR A 4 11.21 -12.51 -33.29
CA THR A 4 10.14 -12.19 -34.24
C THR A 4 10.74 -11.47 -35.44
N ALA A 5 9.92 -10.83 -36.29
CA ALA A 5 10.42 -9.94 -37.33
C ALA A 5 11.31 -8.83 -36.76
N ASN A 6 10.84 -8.13 -35.71
CA ASN A 6 11.48 -6.90 -35.22
C ASN A 6 12.21 -7.05 -33.87
N TYR A 7 11.97 -8.12 -33.10
CA TYR A 7 12.52 -8.28 -31.75
C TYR A 7 13.31 -9.58 -31.60
N LEU A 8 14.25 -9.61 -30.64
CA LEU A 8 15.00 -10.81 -30.25
C LEU A 8 15.09 -10.92 -28.72
N TRP A 9 15.16 -12.14 -28.20
CA TRP A 9 15.39 -12.41 -26.77
C TRP A 9 16.19 -13.69 -26.57
N LEU A 10 16.79 -13.81 -25.39
CA LEU A 10 17.47 -15.02 -24.93
C LEU A 10 16.57 -15.75 -23.93
N ILE A 11 16.53 -17.08 -23.99
CA ILE A 11 15.73 -17.90 -23.07
C ILE A 11 16.26 -17.76 -21.63
N ALA A 12 17.56 -17.48 -21.47
CA ALA A 12 18.18 -17.21 -20.17
C ALA A 12 17.76 -15.87 -19.55
N ASP A 13 17.27 -14.92 -20.35
CA ASP A 13 16.87 -13.58 -19.91
C ASP A 13 15.39 -13.57 -19.47
N ILE A 14 15.02 -14.52 -18.61
CA ILE A 14 13.65 -14.63 -18.09
C ILE A 14 13.36 -13.54 -17.05
N LEU A 15 12.23 -12.87 -17.18
CA LEU A 15 11.71 -11.86 -16.25
C LEU A 15 10.60 -12.43 -15.37
N GLY A 16 9.80 -13.36 -15.90
CA GLY A 16 8.70 -13.98 -15.18
C GLY A 16 8.29 -15.31 -15.80
N GLN A 17 7.85 -16.24 -14.95
CA GLN A 17 7.40 -17.57 -15.35
C GLN A 17 5.97 -17.79 -14.85
N GLY A 18 5.07 -18.11 -15.76
CA GLY A 18 3.67 -18.39 -15.46
C GLY A 18 3.22 -19.74 -16.02
N ALA A 19 2.02 -20.16 -15.65
CA ALA A 19 1.45 -21.43 -16.09
C ALA A 19 1.23 -21.50 -17.62
N THR A 20 0.93 -20.37 -18.25
CA THR A 20 0.54 -20.28 -19.68
C THR A 20 1.56 -19.53 -20.54
N ALA A 21 2.50 -18.80 -19.93
CA ALA A 21 3.47 -18.01 -20.65
C ALA A 21 4.71 -17.73 -19.81
N ASN A 22 5.81 -17.44 -20.50
CA ASN A 22 7.02 -16.88 -19.91
C ASN A 22 7.22 -15.47 -20.47
N VAL A 23 7.77 -14.58 -19.66
CA VAL A 23 8.14 -13.22 -20.06
C VAL A 23 9.65 -13.11 -20.08
N TYR A 24 10.20 -12.62 -21.19
CA TYR A 24 11.65 -12.46 -21.38
C TYR A 24 12.01 -11.01 -21.59
N ARG A 25 13.25 -10.64 -21.23
CA ARG A 25 13.84 -9.37 -21.65
C ARG A 25 14.27 -9.50 -23.11
N GLY A 26 13.64 -8.70 -23.96
CA GLY A 26 13.92 -8.62 -25.38
C GLY A 26 14.54 -7.29 -25.78
N ARG A 27 15.04 -7.23 -27.01
CA ARG A 27 15.53 -6.01 -27.66
C ARG A 27 14.91 -5.85 -29.03
N HIS A 28 14.61 -4.61 -29.41
CA HIS A 28 14.29 -4.30 -30.79
C HIS A 28 15.55 -4.38 -31.66
N LYS A 29 15.48 -5.10 -32.79
CA LYS A 29 16.65 -5.46 -33.61
C LYS A 29 17.37 -4.27 -34.21
N LYS A 30 16.64 -3.18 -34.51
CA LYS A 30 17.22 -1.99 -35.16
C LYS A 30 17.73 -0.95 -34.17
N THR A 31 16.98 -0.72 -33.09
CA THR A 31 17.27 0.38 -32.16
C THR A 31 18.02 -0.09 -30.91
N GLY A 32 17.93 -1.37 -30.56
CA GLY A 32 18.54 -1.93 -29.35
C GLY A 32 17.73 -1.68 -28.07
N ASP A 33 16.62 -0.93 -28.16
CA ASP A 33 15.73 -0.61 -27.05
C ASP A 33 15.18 -1.88 -26.38
N LEU A 34 14.98 -1.81 -25.07
CA LEU A 34 14.57 -2.93 -24.23
C LEU A 34 13.04 -3.07 -24.17
N PHE A 35 12.57 -4.31 -24.22
CA PHE A 35 11.16 -4.68 -24.14
C PHE A 35 10.95 -5.92 -23.27
N ALA A 36 9.74 -6.09 -22.76
CA ALA A 36 9.28 -7.36 -22.20
C ALA A 36 8.54 -8.15 -23.29
N VAL A 37 8.94 -9.40 -23.53
CA VAL A 37 8.33 -10.27 -24.56
C VAL A 37 7.65 -11.44 -23.88
N LYS A 38 6.31 -11.46 -23.90
CA LYS A 38 5.51 -12.58 -23.37
C LYS A 38 5.31 -13.63 -24.46
N VAL A 39 5.79 -14.83 -24.20
CA VAL A 39 5.73 -15.99 -25.10
C VAL A 39 4.87 -17.07 -24.46
N PHE A 40 3.80 -17.44 -25.15
CA PHE A 40 2.87 -18.47 -24.69
C PHE A 40 3.46 -19.87 -24.85
N ASN A 41 3.23 -20.73 -23.87
CA ASN A 41 3.71 -22.11 -23.88
C ASN A 41 2.70 -23.09 -24.50
N ASN A 42 3.10 -24.35 -24.69
CA ASN A 42 2.26 -25.39 -25.28
C ASN A 42 0.93 -25.61 -24.52
N ILE A 43 0.93 -25.42 -23.20
CA ILE A 43 -0.27 -25.55 -22.36
C ILE A 43 -1.29 -24.46 -22.72
N SER A 44 -0.83 -23.24 -23.01
CA SER A 44 -1.72 -22.16 -23.44
C SER A 44 -2.48 -22.49 -24.72
N PHE A 45 -1.82 -23.16 -25.68
CA PHE A 45 -2.42 -23.54 -26.96
C PHE A 45 -3.46 -24.67 -26.85
N LEU A 46 -3.52 -25.38 -25.71
CA LEU A 46 -4.58 -26.36 -25.43
C LEU A 46 -5.91 -25.70 -25.01
N ARG A 47 -5.90 -24.40 -24.68
CA ARG A 47 -7.10 -23.66 -24.28
C ARG A 47 -7.97 -23.33 -25.51
N PRO A 48 -9.29 -23.10 -25.35
CA PRO A 48 -10.12 -22.61 -26.45
C PRO A 48 -9.56 -21.32 -27.05
N ILE A 49 -9.62 -21.18 -28.38
CA ILE A 49 -9.03 -20.04 -29.11
C ILE A 49 -9.54 -18.69 -28.59
N GLU A 50 -10.83 -18.61 -28.24
CA GLU A 50 -11.45 -17.43 -27.64
C GLU A 50 -10.76 -17.02 -26.33
N VAL A 51 -10.39 -18.00 -25.49
CA VAL A 51 -9.68 -17.76 -24.23
C VAL A 51 -8.24 -17.30 -24.49
N GLN A 52 -7.59 -17.85 -25.52
CA GLN A 52 -6.25 -17.43 -25.90
C GLN A 52 -6.24 -15.98 -26.41
N MET A 53 -7.27 -15.57 -27.16
CA MET A 53 -7.37 -14.24 -27.75
C MET A 53 -7.73 -13.14 -26.74
N ARG A 54 -8.35 -13.47 -25.59
CA ARG A 54 -8.79 -12.50 -24.57
C ARG A 54 -7.70 -11.53 -24.14
N GLU A 55 -6.52 -12.04 -23.81
CA GLU A 55 -5.43 -11.18 -23.32
C GLU A 55 -5.00 -10.16 -24.39
N PHE A 56 -5.00 -10.56 -25.65
CA PHE A 56 -4.70 -9.68 -26.77
C PHE A 56 -5.77 -8.59 -26.93
N GLU A 57 -7.05 -8.97 -26.93
CA GLU A 57 -8.14 -8.01 -27.10
C GLU A 57 -8.26 -7.04 -25.93
N VAL A 58 -8.04 -7.52 -24.70
CA VAL A 58 -7.97 -6.69 -23.49
C VAL A 58 -6.85 -5.66 -23.64
N LEU A 59 -5.61 -6.10 -23.87
CA LEU A 59 -4.46 -5.20 -23.94
C LEU A 59 -4.55 -4.17 -25.08
N ARG A 60 -5.27 -4.46 -26.17
CA ARG A 60 -5.49 -3.51 -27.26
C ARG A 60 -6.41 -2.34 -26.89
N LYS A 61 -7.29 -2.52 -25.91
CA LYS A 61 -8.19 -1.46 -25.39
C LYS A 61 -7.50 -0.58 -24.34
N LEU A 62 -6.41 -1.06 -23.74
CA LEU A 62 -5.77 -0.41 -22.61
C LEU A 62 -4.65 0.54 -23.06
N ASN A 63 -4.76 1.80 -22.68
CA ASN A 63 -3.71 2.81 -22.88
C ASN A 63 -3.76 3.85 -21.75
N HIS A 64 -2.94 3.65 -20.73
CA HIS A 64 -2.90 4.50 -19.54
C HIS A 64 -1.54 4.44 -18.86
N ASN A 65 -1.15 5.50 -18.15
CA ASN A 65 0.17 5.58 -17.50
C ASN A 65 0.38 4.47 -16.47
N ASN A 66 -0.68 4.03 -15.80
CA ASN A 66 -0.66 2.97 -14.79
C ASN A 66 -1.03 1.58 -15.33
N ILE A 67 -0.92 1.36 -16.65
CA ILE A 67 -1.01 0.04 -17.29
C ILE A 67 0.29 -0.18 -18.08
N VAL A 68 0.89 -1.36 -17.97
CA VAL A 68 2.06 -1.72 -18.78
C VAL A 68 1.68 -1.71 -20.25
N LYS A 69 2.37 -0.87 -21.04
CA LYS A 69 1.98 -0.63 -22.43
C LYS A 69 2.23 -1.84 -23.33
N LEU A 70 1.23 -2.22 -24.12
CA LEU A 70 1.41 -3.10 -25.27
C LEU A 70 1.94 -2.28 -26.47
N PHE A 71 3.10 -2.67 -27.01
CA PHE A 71 3.68 -2.05 -28.20
C PHE A 71 3.28 -2.78 -29.48
N ALA A 72 3.34 -4.10 -29.47
CA ALA A 72 3.06 -4.90 -30.65
C ALA A 72 2.62 -6.32 -30.31
N VAL A 73 1.89 -6.92 -31.25
CA VAL A 73 1.64 -8.35 -31.31
C VAL A 73 2.37 -8.87 -32.55
N GLU A 74 3.34 -9.75 -32.36
CA GLU A 74 4.13 -10.31 -33.47
C GLU A 74 4.11 -11.84 -33.44
N GLU A 75 4.60 -12.47 -34.50
CA GLU A 75 4.76 -13.92 -34.56
C GLU A 75 6.23 -14.29 -34.37
N GLU A 76 6.48 -15.30 -33.53
CA GLU A 76 7.81 -15.89 -33.39
C GLU A 76 8.23 -16.58 -34.70
N THR A 77 9.49 -16.40 -35.07
CA THR A 77 10.00 -16.73 -36.41
C THR A 77 9.86 -18.21 -36.74
N THR A 78 10.10 -19.09 -35.76
CA THR A 78 10.16 -20.54 -35.95
C THR A 78 8.79 -21.20 -35.81
N THR A 79 8.11 -20.89 -34.72
CA THR A 79 6.85 -21.52 -34.31
C THR A 79 5.62 -20.85 -34.90
N ARG A 80 5.74 -19.61 -35.40
CA ARG A 80 4.64 -18.75 -35.86
C ARG A 80 3.61 -18.43 -34.77
N ASN A 81 3.93 -18.74 -33.51
CA ASN A 81 3.09 -18.43 -32.38
C ASN A 81 3.11 -16.92 -32.10
N LYS A 82 1.94 -16.36 -31.76
CA LYS A 82 1.83 -14.96 -31.36
C LYS A 82 2.60 -14.71 -30.06
N VAL A 83 3.24 -13.56 -29.97
CA VAL A 83 3.91 -13.04 -28.77
C VAL A 83 3.46 -11.60 -28.52
N LEU A 84 3.48 -11.20 -27.25
CA LEU A 84 3.20 -9.81 -26.86
C LEU A 84 4.50 -9.08 -26.61
N VAL A 85 4.69 -7.93 -27.23
CA VAL A 85 5.81 -7.02 -26.99
C VAL A 85 5.31 -5.87 -26.14
N MET A 86 5.85 -5.74 -24.94
CA MET A 86 5.36 -4.84 -23.90
C MET A 86 6.48 -3.94 -23.38
N GLU A 87 6.08 -2.86 -22.71
CA GLU A 87 6.98 -2.00 -21.95
C GLU A 87 7.84 -2.83 -20.98
N PHE A 88 9.15 -2.56 -20.99
CA PHE A 88 10.08 -3.17 -20.04
C PHE A 88 10.19 -2.30 -18.79
N CYS A 89 9.71 -2.82 -17.65
CA CYS A 89 9.85 -2.15 -16.36
C CYS A 89 11.13 -2.63 -15.65
N SER A 90 12.18 -1.81 -15.70
CA SER A 90 13.52 -2.19 -15.20
C SER A 90 13.62 -2.31 -13.68
N CYS A 91 12.68 -1.74 -12.92
CA CYS A 91 12.73 -1.65 -11.47
C CYS A 91 11.93 -2.76 -10.77
N GLY A 92 11.61 -3.83 -11.49
CA GLY A 92 10.87 -4.97 -10.95
C GLY A 92 9.40 -4.63 -10.68
N SER A 93 8.84 -5.26 -9.65
CA SER A 93 7.44 -5.11 -9.24
C SER A 93 7.33 -4.65 -7.79
N LEU A 94 6.12 -4.27 -7.38
CA LEU A 94 5.81 -3.99 -5.99
C LEU A 94 6.17 -5.18 -5.08
N TYR A 95 6.08 -6.41 -5.58
CA TYR A 95 6.56 -7.58 -4.85
C TYR A 95 8.05 -7.46 -4.50
N THR A 96 8.91 -7.17 -5.48
CA THR A 96 10.35 -7.02 -5.22
C THR A 96 10.67 -5.84 -4.31
N VAL A 97 9.86 -4.77 -4.35
CA VAL A 97 10.00 -3.65 -3.41
C VAL A 97 9.66 -4.06 -1.98
N LEU A 98 8.61 -4.87 -1.79
CA LEU A 98 8.20 -5.35 -0.46
C LEU A 98 9.17 -6.36 0.15
N GLU A 99 9.96 -7.05 -0.67
CA GLU A 99 11.03 -7.96 -0.21
C GLU A 99 12.29 -7.20 0.26
N GLU A 100 12.39 -5.89 0.00
CA GLU A 100 13.49 -5.09 0.54
C GLU A 100 13.37 -5.00 2.07
N SER A 101 14.49 -5.23 2.77
CA SER A 101 14.50 -5.29 4.24
C SER A 101 13.99 -4.01 4.92
N GLY A 102 14.15 -2.85 4.27
CA GLY A 102 13.62 -1.57 4.77
C GLY A 102 12.09 -1.50 4.78
N ASN A 103 11.41 -2.36 4.01
CA ASN A 103 9.96 -2.39 3.85
C ASN A 103 9.31 -3.57 4.59
N ALA A 104 10.05 -4.27 5.46
CA ALA A 104 9.55 -5.43 6.22
C ALA A 104 8.34 -5.10 7.11
N PHE A 105 8.14 -3.83 7.46
CA PHE A 105 7.00 -3.34 8.24
C PHE A 105 6.06 -2.42 7.42
N GLY A 106 6.09 -2.56 6.10
CA GLY A 106 5.35 -1.74 5.17
C GLY A 106 6.19 -0.65 4.52
N LEU A 107 5.66 -0.10 3.45
CA LEU A 107 6.30 0.97 2.69
C LEU A 107 6.34 2.28 3.50
N PRO A 108 7.32 3.16 3.22
CA PRO A 108 7.24 4.56 3.58
C PRO A 108 5.93 5.18 3.09
N GLU A 109 5.39 6.11 3.89
CA GLU A 109 4.08 6.70 3.63
C GLU A 109 3.97 7.40 2.26
N SER A 110 5.04 8.06 1.81
CA SER A 110 5.12 8.67 0.47
C SER A 110 4.98 7.63 -0.64
N GLU A 111 5.70 6.52 -0.52
CA GLU A 111 5.67 5.43 -1.50
C GLU A 111 4.33 4.70 -1.48
N PHE A 112 3.75 4.49 -0.29
CA PHE A 112 2.41 3.93 -0.16
C PHE A 112 1.34 4.79 -0.86
N LEU A 113 1.40 6.12 -0.72
CA LEU A 113 0.47 7.02 -1.41
C LEU A 113 0.64 6.98 -2.94
N ILE A 114 1.87 6.80 -3.44
CA ILE A 114 2.14 6.58 -4.86
C ILE A 114 1.51 5.27 -5.33
N VAL A 115 1.68 4.17 -4.58
CA VAL A 115 1.03 2.88 -4.87
C VAL A 115 -0.50 3.04 -4.89
N LEU A 116 -1.07 3.70 -3.87
CA LEU A 116 -2.51 3.95 -3.77
C LEU A 116 -3.02 4.69 -5.00
N ARG A 117 -2.39 5.83 -5.35
CA ARG A 117 -2.73 6.65 -6.51
C ARG A 117 -2.71 5.84 -7.80
N ASP A 118 -1.60 5.15 -8.05
CA ASP A 118 -1.34 4.51 -9.32
C ASP A 118 -2.19 3.25 -9.53
N VAL A 119 -2.38 2.45 -8.48
CA VAL A 119 -3.26 1.28 -8.52
C VAL A 119 -4.72 1.71 -8.70
N VAL A 120 -5.17 2.76 -7.98
CA VAL A 120 -6.53 3.30 -8.13
C VAL A 120 -6.76 3.82 -9.54
N ALA A 121 -5.82 4.60 -10.09
CA ALA A 121 -5.94 5.14 -11.44
C ALA A 121 -5.90 4.04 -12.53
N GLY A 122 -5.04 3.04 -12.37
CA GLY A 122 -5.03 1.85 -13.22
C GLY A 122 -6.35 1.09 -13.17
N MET A 123 -6.92 0.89 -11.98
CA MET A 123 -8.19 0.20 -11.79
C MET A 123 -9.37 0.99 -12.37
N ASN A 124 -9.38 2.32 -12.23
CA ASN A 124 -10.39 3.16 -12.86
C ASN A 124 -10.35 3.02 -14.39
N HIS A 125 -9.16 3.03 -15.00
CA HIS A 125 -9.01 2.81 -16.43
C HIS A 125 -9.50 1.42 -16.88
N LEU A 126 -9.30 0.36 -16.07
CA LEU A 126 -9.88 -0.95 -16.35
C LEU A 126 -11.42 -0.91 -16.29
N ARG A 127 -11.99 -0.26 -15.27
CA ARG A 127 -13.45 -0.13 -15.12
C ARG A 127 -14.10 0.63 -16.27
N GLU A 128 -13.50 1.73 -16.71
CA GLU A 128 -13.96 2.52 -17.87
C GLU A 128 -14.00 1.71 -19.17
N ASN A 129 -13.20 0.64 -19.25
CA ASN A 129 -13.14 -0.27 -20.40
C ASN A 129 -13.88 -1.59 -20.16
N GLY A 130 -14.64 -1.73 -19.06
CA GLY A 130 -15.40 -2.95 -18.73
C GLY A 130 -14.52 -4.16 -18.42
N ILE A 131 -13.27 -3.96 -18.01
CA ILE A 131 -12.28 -5.03 -17.81
C ILE A 131 -12.14 -5.38 -16.32
N VAL A 132 -12.17 -6.68 -16.03
CA VAL A 132 -11.82 -7.25 -14.71
C VAL A 132 -10.53 -8.03 -14.83
N HIS A 133 -9.57 -7.76 -13.95
CA HIS A 133 -8.21 -8.28 -14.00
C HIS A 133 -8.09 -9.69 -13.42
N ARG A 134 -8.64 -9.94 -12.23
CA ARG A 134 -8.70 -11.23 -11.51
C ARG A 134 -7.38 -11.82 -10.99
N ASP A 135 -6.28 -11.09 -11.05
CA ASP A 135 -4.99 -11.51 -10.45
C ASP A 135 -4.17 -10.28 -10.04
N ILE A 136 -4.82 -9.29 -9.43
CA ILE A 136 -4.13 -8.13 -8.85
C ILE A 136 -3.38 -8.60 -7.61
N LYS A 137 -2.07 -8.35 -7.59
CA LYS A 137 -1.15 -8.69 -6.50
C LYS A 137 0.14 -7.88 -6.69
N PRO A 138 0.98 -7.74 -5.66
CA PRO A 138 2.27 -7.05 -5.77
C PRO A 138 3.14 -7.52 -6.94
N GLY A 139 3.10 -8.82 -7.29
CA GLY A 139 3.87 -9.38 -8.40
C GLY A 139 3.45 -8.89 -9.79
N ASN A 140 2.19 -8.44 -9.95
CA ASN A 140 1.61 -7.96 -11.19
C ASN A 140 1.44 -6.42 -11.21
N ILE A 141 2.09 -5.73 -10.27
CA ILE A 141 2.13 -4.27 -10.20
C ILE A 141 3.59 -3.87 -10.42
N MET A 142 3.94 -3.54 -11.66
CA MET A 142 5.29 -3.19 -12.06
C MET A 142 5.67 -1.80 -11.56
N ARG A 143 6.97 -1.59 -11.30
CA ARG A 143 7.52 -0.29 -10.93
C ARG A 143 8.42 0.25 -12.05
N VAL A 144 8.26 1.52 -12.36
CA VAL A 144 9.21 2.32 -13.16
C VAL A 144 9.57 3.60 -12.39
N ILE A 145 10.67 4.24 -12.76
CA ILE A 145 11.04 5.56 -12.23
C ILE A 145 10.64 6.61 -13.26
N GLY A 146 9.82 7.57 -12.83
CA GLY A 146 9.39 8.72 -13.63
C GLY A 146 10.53 9.70 -13.88
N GLU A 147 10.28 10.68 -14.75
CA GLU A 147 11.26 11.71 -15.11
C GLU A 147 11.64 12.61 -13.91
N ASP A 148 10.73 12.73 -12.94
CA ASP A 148 10.91 13.44 -11.68
C ASP A 148 11.64 12.61 -10.60
N GLY A 149 12.05 11.39 -10.91
CA GLY A 149 12.68 10.45 -9.99
C GLY A 149 11.72 9.72 -9.05
N GLN A 150 10.41 9.96 -9.14
CA GLN A 150 9.41 9.27 -8.33
C GLN A 150 9.04 7.91 -8.93
N SER A 151 8.55 7.00 -8.10
CA SER A 151 7.98 5.75 -8.59
C SER A 151 6.70 6.00 -9.40
N VAL A 152 6.50 5.17 -10.43
CA VAL A 152 5.22 5.01 -11.12
C VAL A 152 4.88 3.52 -11.16
N TYR A 153 3.72 3.15 -10.62
CA TYR A 153 3.24 1.77 -10.62
C TYR A 153 2.29 1.50 -11.77
N LYS A 154 2.38 0.29 -12.33
CA LYS A 154 1.66 -0.11 -13.54
C LYS A 154 1.11 -1.54 -13.42
N LEU A 155 -0.19 -1.73 -13.67
CA LEU A 155 -0.79 -3.06 -13.71
C LEU A 155 -0.31 -3.83 -14.96
N THR A 156 -0.09 -5.14 -14.80
CA THR A 156 0.31 -6.05 -15.88
C THR A 156 -0.26 -7.46 -15.68
N ASP A 157 0.02 -8.35 -16.62
CA ASP A 157 -0.41 -9.75 -16.64
C ASP A 157 -1.93 -9.94 -16.69
N PHE A 158 -2.48 -9.58 -17.86
CA PHE A 158 -3.90 -9.71 -18.18
C PHE A 158 -4.26 -11.11 -18.70
N GLY A 159 -3.43 -12.14 -18.45
CA GLY A 159 -3.69 -13.51 -18.87
C GLY A 159 -4.93 -14.13 -18.22
N ALA A 160 -5.30 -13.58 -17.06
CA ALA A 160 -6.53 -13.87 -16.34
C ALA A 160 -7.62 -12.81 -16.59
N ALA A 161 -7.39 -11.74 -17.35
CA ALA A 161 -8.38 -10.69 -17.48
C ALA A 161 -9.56 -11.09 -18.40
N ARG A 162 -10.69 -10.40 -18.24
CA ARG A 162 -11.84 -10.53 -19.13
C ARG A 162 -12.64 -9.23 -19.14
N GLU A 163 -13.23 -8.92 -20.29
CA GLU A 163 -14.34 -7.98 -20.36
C GLU A 163 -15.59 -8.62 -19.76
N LEU A 164 -16.34 -7.84 -18.97
CA LEU A 164 -17.67 -8.21 -18.48
C LEU A 164 -18.67 -7.17 -18.98
N GLU A 165 -19.80 -7.64 -19.51
CA GLU A 165 -21.01 -6.81 -19.56
C GLU A 165 -21.52 -6.58 -18.12
N ASP A 166 -22.25 -5.51 -17.84
CA ASP A 166 -22.51 -5.02 -16.47
C ASP A 166 -23.20 -6.03 -15.53
N ASP A 167 -23.86 -7.07 -16.06
CA ASP A 167 -24.47 -8.18 -15.35
C ASP A 167 -23.82 -9.56 -15.63
N GLU A 168 -22.75 -9.60 -16.44
CA GLU A 168 -22.11 -10.85 -16.83
C GLU A 168 -21.26 -11.42 -15.69
N GLN A 169 -21.52 -12.67 -15.37
CA GLN A 169 -20.84 -13.45 -14.36
C GLN A 169 -20.02 -14.57 -15.00
N PHE A 170 -18.90 -14.97 -14.39
CA PHE A 170 -17.96 -15.91 -15.00
C PHE A 170 -17.64 -17.16 -14.17
N VAL A 171 -17.00 -18.14 -14.83
CA VAL A 171 -16.76 -19.51 -14.31
C VAL A 171 -15.26 -19.87 -14.34
N SER A 172 -14.37 -19.11 -14.99
CA SER A 172 -12.96 -19.52 -15.16
C SER A 172 -12.07 -19.24 -13.94
N LEU A 173 -11.11 -20.14 -13.69
CA LEU A 173 -10.23 -20.18 -12.51
C LEU A 173 -8.85 -19.58 -12.77
N TYR A 174 -8.53 -18.48 -12.10
CA TYR A 174 -7.22 -17.83 -12.14
C TYR A 174 -6.96 -17.10 -10.81
N GLY A 175 -5.69 -16.86 -10.49
CA GLY A 175 -5.29 -16.00 -9.38
C GLY A 175 -4.27 -16.64 -8.44
N THR A 176 -3.78 -15.83 -7.49
CA THR A 176 -2.73 -16.20 -6.54
C THR A 176 -3.33 -16.39 -5.16
N GLU A 177 -3.17 -17.60 -4.61
CA GLU A 177 -3.93 -18.13 -3.46
C GLU A 177 -4.04 -17.13 -2.30
N GLU A 178 -2.97 -16.38 -2.02
CA GLU A 178 -2.87 -15.41 -0.92
C GLU A 178 -3.69 -14.13 -1.09
N TYR A 179 -4.08 -13.80 -2.32
CA TYR A 179 -4.76 -12.54 -2.69
C TYR A 179 -6.19 -12.77 -3.20
N LEU A 180 -6.62 -14.03 -3.29
CA LEU A 180 -7.92 -14.39 -3.86
C LEU A 180 -9.09 -14.06 -2.93
N HIS A 181 -10.17 -13.57 -3.52
CA HIS A 181 -11.49 -13.48 -2.88
C HIS A 181 -11.98 -14.87 -2.42
N PRO A 182 -12.68 -15.00 -1.28
CA PRO A 182 -13.16 -16.28 -0.74
C PRO A 182 -13.88 -17.16 -1.76
N ASP A 183 -14.85 -16.58 -2.48
CA ASP A 183 -15.61 -17.33 -3.47
C ASP A 183 -14.67 -17.91 -4.56
N MET A 184 -13.62 -17.17 -4.96
CA MET A 184 -12.67 -17.65 -5.98
C MET A 184 -11.76 -18.72 -5.40
N TYR A 185 -11.38 -18.60 -4.13
CA TYR A 185 -10.52 -19.53 -3.42
C TYR A 185 -11.16 -20.91 -3.28
N GLU A 186 -12.44 -20.99 -2.90
CA GLU A 186 -13.17 -22.27 -2.77
C GLU A 186 -13.08 -23.11 -4.05
N ARG A 187 -13.16 -22.44 -5.19
CA ARG A 187 -13.17 -23.08 -6.49
C ARG A 187 -11.75 -23.33 -7.02
N ALA A 188 -10.87 -22.33 -6.95
CA ALA A 188 -9.52 -22.38 -7.50
C ALA A 188 -8.62 -23.33 -6.70
N VAL A 189 -8.77 -23.31 -5.39
CA VAL A 189 -7.85 -23.96 -4.45
C VAL A 189 -8.48 -25.23 -3.88
N LEU A 190 -9.72 -25.17 -3.39
CA LEU A 190 -10.39 -26.34 -2.79
C LEU A 190 -11.12 -27.24 -3.82
N ARG A 191 -11.23 -26.80 -5.09
CA ARG A 191 -11.84 -27.56 -6.20
C ARG A 191 -13.29 -28.01 -5.92
N LYS A 192 -14.06 -27.24 -5.16
CA LYS A 192 -15.48 -27.56 -4.88
C LYS A 192 -16.43 -27.07 -5.99
N PRO A 193 -17.53 -27.81 -6.28
CA PRO A 193 -18.55 -27.38 -7.23
C PRO A 193 -19.40 -26.20 -6.71
N GLN A 194 -19.82 -25.32 -7.62
CA GLN A 194 -20.23 -23.94 -7.37
C GLN A 194 -21.66 -23.78 -6.81
N GLN A 195 -21.89 -22.73 -6.01
CA GLN A 195 -23.22 -22.18 -5.72
C GLN A 195 -23.39 -20.69 -6.09
N LYS A 196 -22.31 -19.90 -6.25
CA LYS A 196 -22.36 -18.45 -6.50
C LYS A 196 -21.48 -17.98 -7.66
N MET A 197 -21.91 -16.92 -8.31
CA MET A 197 -21.28 -16.30 -9.48
C MET A 197 -20.49 -15.03 -9.10
N TYR A 198 -19.43 -14.72 -9.85
CA TYR A 198 -18.47 -13.64 -9.52
C TYR A 198 -18.72 -12.37 -10.33
N GLY A 199 -18.69 -11.22 -9.65
CA GLY A 199 -18.68 -9.89 -10.28
C GLY A 199 -17.30 -9.22 -10.22
N ALA A 200 -17.24 -7.97 -10.67
CA ALA A 200 -16.01 -7.17 -10.70
C ALA A 200 -15.40 -6.89 -9.31
N ILE A 201 -16.16 -7.08 -8.22
CA ILE A 201 -15.72 -6.85 -6.82
C ILE A 201 -14.53 -7.72 -6.39
N VAL A 202 -14.21 -8.80 -7.10
CA VAL A 202 -13.06 -9.67 -6.79
C VAL A 202 -11.72 -8.92 -6.90
N ASP A 203 -11.65 -7.91 -7.77
CA ASP A 203 -10.47 -7.06 -7.90
C ASP A 203 -10.33 -6.13 -6.68
N LEU A 204 -11.43 -5.65 -6.10
CA LEU A 204 -11.41 -4.82 -4.89
C LEU A 204 -10.85 -5.59 -3.69
N TRP A 205 -11.22 -6.87 -3.53
CA TRP A 205 -10.61 -7.72 -2.50
C TRP A 205 -9.10 -7.86 -2.70
N SER A 206 -8.68 -8.17 -3.93
CA SER A 206 -7.27 -8.35 -4.29
C SER A 206 -6.46 -7.07 -4.06
N ILE A 207 -7.05 -5.91 -4.36
CA ILE A 207 -6.52 -4.57 -4.05
C ILE A 207 -6.42 -4.37 -2.54
N GLY A 208 -7.46 -4.72 -1.77
CA GLY A 208 -7.46 -4.61 -0.30
C GLY A 208 -6.34 -5.42 0.35
N VAL A 209 -6.14 -6.67 -0.09
CA VAL A 209 -5.03 -7.51 0.38
C VAL A 209 -3.69 -6.88 -0.01
N THR A 210 -3.58 -6.34 -1.23
CA THR A 210 -2.38 -5.68 -1.72
C THR A 210 -2.05 -4.41 -0.92
N PHE A 211 -3.03 -3.56 -0.62
CA PHE A 211 -2.83 -2.35 0.18
C PHE A 211 -2.50 -2.68 1.64
N TYR A 212 -3.14 -3.70 2.23
CA TYR A 212 -2.74 -4.17 3.56
C TYR A 212 -1.28 -4.64 3.56
N HIS A 213 -0.88 -5.42 2.56
CA HIS A 213 0.51 -5.89 2.42
C HIS A 213 1.47 -4.71 2.26
N ALA A 214 1.16 -3.76 1.38
CA ALA A 214 1.97 -2.55 1.18
C ALA A 214 2.08 -1.69 2.46
N ALA A 215 1.02 -1.59 3.26
CA ALA A 215 1.01 -0.80 4.48
C ALA A 215 1.73 -1.47 5.66
N THR A 216 1.92 -2.79 5.64
CA THR A 216 2.35 -3.55 6.84
C THR A 216 3.50 -4.52 6.62
N GLY A 217 3.90 -4.78 5.37
CA GLY A 217 4.88 -5.81 5.00
C GLY A 217 4.39 -7.23 5.23
N ASN A 218 3.09 -7.41 5.56
CA ASN A 218 2.52 -8.70 5.94
C ASN A 218 1.18 -8.94 5.24
N LEU A 219 0.86 -10.20 4.96
CA LEU A 219 -0.49 -10.56 4.51
C LEU A 219 -1.53 -10.38 5.65
N PRO A 220 -2.76 -9.94 5.32
CA PRO A 220 -3.83 -9.73 6.31
C PRO A 220 -4.35 -11.04 6.90
N PHE A 221 -4.40 -12.11 6.10
CA PHE A 221 -4.99 -13.39 6.49
C PHE A 221 -3.92 -14.47 6.49
N ARG A 222 -3.65 -15.04 7.67
CA ARG A 222 -2.50 -15.93 7.88
C ARG A 222 -2.83 -17.13 8.77
N PRO A 223 -2.93 -18.33 8.20
CA PRO A 223 -2.80 -19.57 8.97
C PRO A 223 -1.41 -19.64 9.62
N PHE A 224 -1.28 -20.41 10.71
CA PHE A 224 -0.01 -20.54 11.42
C PHE A 224 1.10 -21.12 10.51
N GLU A 225 0.76 -22.13 9.71
CA GLU A 225 1.69 -22.79 8.78
C GLU A 225 1.90 -22.00 7.47
N GLY A 226 1.15 -20.91 7.29
CA GLY A 226 1.16 -20.07 6.09
C GLY A 226 0.05 -20.41 5.08
N PRO A 227 -0.38 -19.43 4.25
CA PRO A 227 -1.55 -19.57 3.37
C PRO A 227 -1.50 -20.74 2.39
N ARG A 228 -0.31 -21.05 1.85
CA ARG A 228 -0.13 -22.14 0.87
C ARG A 228 -0.10 -23.53 1.50
N ARG A 229 0.31 -23.62 2.78
CA ARG A 229 0.45 -24.91 3.48
C ARG A 229 -0.88 -25.35 4.09
N ASN A 230 -1.66 -24.42 4.61
CA ASN A 230 -2.93 -24.72 5.28
C ASN A 230 -4.11 -24.04 4.58
N LYS A 231 -4.56 -24.68 3.49
CA LYS A 231 -5.54 -24.11 2.57
C LYS A 231 -6.94 -24.07 3.18
N GLU A 232 -7.26 -25.03 4.03
CA GLU A 232 -8.52 -25.15 4.74
C GLU A 232 -8.67 -24.05 5.79
N VAL A 233 -7.65 -23.80 6.61
CA VAL A 233 -7.66 -22.70 7.58
C VAL A 233 -7.65 -21.36 6.85
N MET A 234 -6.91 -21.22 5.75
CA MET A 234 -6.95 -19.99 4.94
C MET A 234 -8.37 -19.71 4.44
N TYR A 235 -9.03 -20.71 3.87
CA TYR A 235 -10.42 -20.59 3.41
C TYR A 235 -11.36 -20.23 4.55
N LYS A 236 -11.20 -20.86 5.71
CA LYS A 236 -11.96 -20.54 6.92
C LYS A 236 -11.78 -19.08 7.35
N ILE A 237 -10.53 -18.59 7.37
CA ILE A 237 -10.24 -17.20 7.73
C ILE A 237 -10.96 -16.25 6.76
N ILE A 238 -10.79 -16.43 5.45
CA ILE A 238 -11.33 -15.46 4.50
C ILE A 238 -12.85 -15.51 4.39
N THR A 239 -13.51 -16.64 4.73
CA THR A 239 -14.98 -16.77 4.70
C THR A 239 -15.67 -16.43 6.01
N GLU A 240 -15.10 -16.78 7.16
CA GLU A 240 -15.69 -16.55 8.50
C GLU A 240 -15.26 -15.21 9.13
N LYS A 241 -14.57 -14.37 8.35
CA LYS A 241 -14.10 -13.05 8.79
C LYS A 241 -15.29 -12.20 9.26
N PRO A 242 -15.24 -11.63 10.49
CA PRO A 242 -16.30 -10.77 10.97
C PRO A 242 -16.36 -9.43 10.19
N PRO A 243 -17.53 -8.77 10.13
CA PRO A 243 -17.66 -7.45 9.53
C PRO A 243 -16.71 -6.45 10.18
N GLY A 244 -16.06 -5.60 9.37
CA GLY A 244 -15.11 -4.59 9.83
C GLY A 244 -13.70 -5.10 10.16
N ALA A 245 -13.48 -6.41 10.30
CA ALA A 245 -12.12 -6.93 10.45
C ALA A 245 -11.36 -6.83 9.13
N ILE A 246 -10.10 -6.37 9.23
CA ILE A 246 -9.18 -6.20 8.09
C ILE A 246 -8.03 -7.21 8.11
N SER A 247 -7.87 -7.94 9.21
CA SER A 247 -6.86 -9.01 9.33
C SER A 247 -7.34 -10.13 10.26
N GLY A 248 -6.82 -11.33 10.02
CA GLY A 248 -7.09 -12.54 10.79
C GLY A 248 -5.88 -13.46 10.78
N ALA A 249 -5.26 -13.67 11.93
CA ALA A 249 -4.05 -14.48 12.03
C ALA A 249 -4.18 -15.57 13.09
N GLN A 250 -3.76 -16.78 12.74
CA GLN A 250 -3.62 -17.90 13.67
C GLN A 250 -2.20 -17.89 14.25
N LYS A 251 -2.07 -17.68 15.57
CA LYS A 251 -0.77 -17.47 16.24
C LYS A 251 -0.04 -18.75 16.64
N SER A 252 -0.75 -19.86 16.73
CA SER A 252 -0.21 -21.16 17.12
C SER A 252 -0.89 -22.26 16.29
N GLU A 253 -0.23 -23.41 16.17
CA GLU A 253 -0.82 -24.58 15.52
C GLU A 253 -2.19 -24.91 16.15
N ASN A 254 -3.22 -25.06 15.31
CA ASN A 254 -4.61 -25.31 15.72
C ASN A 254 -5.22 -24.26 16.69
N GLY A 255 -4.57 -23.11 16.86
CA GLY A 255 -5.07 -22.02 17.69
C GLY A 255 -6.29 -21.32 17.09
N SER A 256 -6.94 -20.48 17.89
CA SER A 256 -8.01 -19.60 17.41
C SER A 256 -7.46 -18.51 16.48
N ILE A 257 -8.32 -18.01 15.60
CA ILE A 257 -8.00 -16.88 14.72
C ILE A 257 -8.13 -15.59 15.54
N VAL A 258 -7.07 -14.79 15.55
CA VAL A 258 -7.06 -13.46 16.16
C VAL A 258 -7.42 -12.44 15.09
N TRP A 259 -8.62 -11.87 15.21
CA TRP A 259 -9.13 -10.83 14.31
C TRP A 259 -8.69 -9.44 14.76
N SER A 260 -8.49 -8.54 13.80
CA SER A 260 -8.31 -7.12 14.09
C SER A 260 -8.95 -6.23 13.03
N ASP A 261 -9.55 -5.14 13.50
CA ASP A 261 -10.09 -4.01 12.75
C ASP A 261 -9.07 -2.86 12.60
N LYS A 262 -7.83 -3.07 13.07
CA LYS A 262 -6.76 -2.07 13.06
C LYS A 262 -5.52 -2.59 12.36
N LEU A 263 -4.77 -1.67 11.77
CA LEU A 263 -3.42 -1.96 11.29
C LEU A 263 -2.50 -2.24 12.49
N PRO A 264 -1.50 -3.13 12.34
CA PRO A 264 -0.58 -3.50 13.41
C PRO A 264 0.19 -2.27 13.94
N ILE A 265 0.64 -2.35 15.18
CA ILE A 265 1.39 -1.26 15.84
C ILE A 265 2.70 -0.96 15.09
N SER A 266 3.29 -1.97 14.45
CA SER A 266 4.49 -1.84 13.62
C SER A 266 4.27 -1.15 12.28
N CYS A 267 3.03 -0.83 11.89
CA CYS A 267 2.73 -0.16 10.62
C CYS A 267 3.40 1.23 10.56
N SER A 268 4.16 1.48 9.51
CA SER A 268 4.95 2.70 9.32
C SER A 268 4.11 3.92 8.89
N LEU A 269 2.82 3.74 8.59
CA LEU A 269 1.94 4.83 8.18
C LEU A 269 1.51 5.70 9.37
N SER A 270 1.41 7.01 9.16
CA SER A 270 0.93 7.94 10.18
C SER A 270 -0.48 7.60 10.68
N THR A 271 -0.79 7.97 11.93
CA THR A 271 -2.13 7.81 12.51
C THR A 271 -3.21 8.46 11.62
N GLY A 272 -2.90 9.62 11.04
CA GLY A 272 -3.77 10.32 10.09
C GLY A 272 -4.14 9.45 8.90
N LEU A 273 -3.15 8.91 8.19
CA LEU A 273 -3.41 8.07 7.02
C LEU A 273 -4.09 6.74 7.40
N ARG A 274 -3.66 6.10 8.50
CA ARG A 274 -4.27 4.87 9.01
C ARG A 274 -5.76 5.04 9.26
N SER A 275 -6.17 6.18 9.82
CA SER A 275 -7.57 6.46 10.13
C SER A 275 -8.47 6.53 8.89
N MET A 276 -7.91 6.88 7.73
CA MET A 276 -8.65 6.93 6.46
C MET A 276 -8.55 5.61 5.68
N LEU A 277 -7.39 4.93 5.74
CA LEU A 277 -7.17 3.66 5.05
C LEU A 277 -7.96 2.49 5.65
N ILE A 278 -8.10 2.44 6.98
CA ILE A 278 -8.80 1.34 7.67
C ILE A 278 -10.26 1.19 7.19
N PRO A 279 -11.08 2.27 7.10
CA PRO A 279 -12.41 2.18 6.51
C PRO A 279 -12.40 1.64 5.08
N VAL A 280 -11.46 2.09 4.22
CA VAL A 280 -11.34 1.58 2.85
C VAL A 280 -11.11 0.07 2.87
N LEU A 281 -10.11 -0.40 3.63
CA LEU A 281 -9.79 -1.82 3.76
C LEU A 281 -10.97 -2.64 4.29
N ALA A 282 -11.64 -2.16 5.33
CA ALA A 282 -12.75 -2.86 5.97
C ALA A 282 -13.94 -3.10 5.02
N ASN A 283 -14.18 -2.18 4.08
CA ASN A 283 -15.31 -2.26 3.16
C ASN A 283 -15.01 -2.97 1.83
N ILE A 284 -13.73 -3.04 1.40
CA ILE A 284 -13.33 -3.82 0.21
C ILE A 284 -12.85 -5.24 0.54
N LEU A 285 -12.43 -5.46 1.78
CA LEU A 285 -12.23 -6.80 2.34
C LEU A 285 -13.52 -7.26 3.02
N GLU A 286 -14.64 -7.25 2.28
CA GLU A 286 -15.94 -7.72 2.74
C GLU A 286 -16.43 -8.85 1.83
N VAL A 287 -16.82 -9.96 2.44
CA VAL A 287 -17.25 -11.18 1.76
C VAL A 287 -18.72 -11.09 1.36
N ASP A 288 -19.50 -10.39 2.18
CA ASP A 288 -20.91 -10.14 1.93
C ASP A 288 -21.05 -9.08 0.81
N GLN A 289 -21.46 -9.53 -0.38
CA GLN A 289 -21.57 -8.69 -1.57
C GLN A 289 -22.51 -7.49 -1.37
N ASP A 290 -23.53 -7.62 -0.52
CA ASP A 290 -24.48 -6.54 -0.24
C ASP A 290 -23.91 -5.46 0.68
N LYS A 291 -22.82 -5.78 1.41
CA LYS A 291 -22.12 -4.85 2.32
C LYS A 291 -20.81 -4.33 1.76
N CYS A 292 -20.22 -5.07 0.82
CA CYS A 292 -18.99 -4.69 0.14
C CYS A 292 -19.21 -3.41 -0.68
N TRP A 293 -18.20 -2.53 -0.71
CA TRP A 293 -18.28 -1.34 -1.55
C TRP A 293 -18.29 -1.69 -3.04
N GLY A 294 -19.09 -0.95 -3.80
CA GLY A 294 -18.94 -0.85 -5.24
C GLY A 294 -17.75 0.01 -5.65
N PHE A 295 -17.38 -0.03 -6.93
CA PHE A 295 -16.26 0.73 -7.48
C PHE A 295 -16.41 2.24 -7.32
N ASP A 296 -17.60 2.80 -7.53
CA ASP A 296 -17.83 4.25 -7.43
C ASP A 296 -17.48 4.76 -6.02
N GLN A 297 -17.96 4.06 -4.99
CA GLN A 297 -17.65 4.39 -3.60
C GLN A 297 -16.15 4.23 -3.31
N PHE A 298 -15.54 3.13 -3.78
CA PHE A 298 -14.10 2.92 -3.63
C PHE A 298 -13.29 4.06 -4.26
N PHE A 299 -13.63 4.51 -5.47
CA PHE A 299 -12.96 5.61 -6.15
C PHE A 299 -13.18 6.95 -5.44
N VAL A 300 -14.40 7.23 -4.98
CA VAL A 300 -14.69 8.46 -4.22
C VAL A 300 -13.84 8.53 -2.95
N GLU A 301 -13.81 7.45 -2.16
CA GLU A 301 -13.13 7.43 -0.87
C GLU A 301 -11.61 7.43 -1.00
N THR A 302 -11.06 6.69 -1.97
CA THR A 302 -9.61 6.71 -2.22
C THR A 302 -9.16 8.04 -2.84
N ASN A 303 -9.94 8.65 -3.72
CA ASN A 303 -9.65 9.98 -4.24
C ASN A 303 -9.76 11.04 -3.12
N ASP A 304 -10.71 10.94 -2.19
CA ASP A 304 -10.74 11.88 -1.04
C ASP A 304 -9.42 11.85 -0.26
N ILE A 305 -8.85 10.66 -0.01
CA ILE A 305 -7.53 10.52 0.62
C ILE A 305 -6.44 11.21 -0.20
N LEU A 306 -6.40 10.94 -1.51
CA LEU A 306 -5.34 11.42 -2.41
C LEU A 306 -5.38 12.94 -2.67
N HIS A 307 -6.54 13.59 -2.53
CA HIS A 307 -6.69 15.03 -2.75
C HIS A 307 -6.42 15.87 -1.48
N ARG A 308 -6.22 15.24 -0.32
CA ARG A 308 -5.88 15.93 0.92
C ARG A 308 -4.43 16.42 0.90
N VAL A 309 -4.22 17.63 1.41
CA VAL A 309 -2.88 18.12 1.76
C VAL A 309 -2.51 17.66 3.17
N VAL A 310 -1.21 17.57 3.43
CA VAL A 310 -0.67 17.19 4.75
C VAL A 310 -0.14 18.42 5.47
N ILE A 311 -0.64 18.66 6.67
CA ILE A 311 -0.06 19.61 7.62
C ILE A 311 0.69 18.82 8.69
N HIS A 312 1.98 19.12 8.86
CA HIS A 312 2.83 18.48 9.85
C HIS A 312 2.72 19.23 11.19
N VAL A 313 2.40 18.50 12.25
CA VAL A 313 2.24 19.05 13.60
C VAL A 313 3.05 18.23 14.59
N PHE A 314 3.95 18.85 15.33
CA PHE A 314 4.69 18.21 16.41
C PHE A 314 4.07 18.58 17.76
N SER A 315 3.56 17.58 18.47
CA SER A 315 3.00 17.74 19.82
C SER A 315 4.12 17.69 20.84
N LEU A 316 4.42 18.82 21.51
CA LEU A 316 5.51 18.89 22.49
C LEU A 316 5.25 18.05 23.74
N GLN A 317 4.00 17.99 24.18
CA GLN A 317 3.62 17.25 25.39
C GLN A 317 3.73 15.73 25.18
N GLN A 318 3.46 15.26 23.96
CA GLN A 318 3.50 13.85 23.62
C GLN A 318 4.83 13.43 22.98
N VAL A 319 5.63 14.40 22.52
CA VAL A 319 6.87 14.19 21.76
C VAL A 319 6.60 13.34 20.50
N THR A 320 5.54 13.69 19.77
CA THR A 320 5.09 12.95 18.58
C THR A 320 4.83 13.88 17.41
N LEU A 321 5.24 13.44 16.22
CA LEU A 321 4.91 14.08 14.96
C LEU A 321 3.61 13.51 14.40
N HIS A 322 2.69 14.39 14.02
CA HIS A 322 1.39 14.08 13.47
C HIS A 322 1.29 14.61 12.04
N LYS A 323 0.68 13.82 11.17
CA LYS A 323 0.32 14.24 9.80
C LYS A 323 -1.19 14.44 9.75
N ILE A 324 -1.59 15.69 9.58
CA ILE A 324 -3.00 16.08 9.51
C ILE A 324 -3.39 16.17 8.03
N TYR A 325 -4.13 15.17 7.57
CA TYR A 325 -4.66 15.11 6.21
C TYR A 325 -5.95 15.91 6.11
N ILE A 326 -5.93 17.00 5.37
CA ILE A 326 -7.04 17.97 5.29
C ILE A 326 -7.26 18.42 3.85
N GLN A 327 -8.51 18.71 3.48
CA GLN A 327 -8.78 19.29 2.16
C GLN A 327 -8.36 20.76 2.13
N THR A 328 -7.87 21.24 0.99
CA THR A 328 -7.38 22.62 0.81
C THR A 328 -8.42 23.69 1.16
N TYR A 329 -9.70 23.39 0.93
CA TYR A 329 -10.84 24.26 1.22
C TYR A 329 -11.40 24.14 2.65
N ASN A 330 -10.95 23.16 3.46
CA ASN A 330 -11.38 23.04 4.85
C ASN A 330 -10.81 24.20 5.69
N THR A 331 -11.54 24.58 6.74
CA THR A 331 -11.21 25.71 7.60
C THR A 331 -10.33 25.32 8.78
N ALA A 332 -9.79 26.33 9.48
CA ALA A 332 -9.04 26.15 10.73
C ALA A 332 -9.82 25.37 11.80
N ASN A 333 -11.14 25.57 11.92
CA ASN A 333 -11.96 24.76 12.82
C ASN A 333 -11.85 23.26 12.54
N VAL A 334 -11.92 22.86 11.26
CA VAL A 334 -11.76 21.45 10.86
C VAL A 334 -10.36 20.96 11.18
N PHE A 335 -9.33 21.79 10.98
CA PHE A 335 -7.96 21.45 11.34
C PHE A 335 -7.81 21.18 12.84
N TYR A 336 -8.32 22.06 13.71
CA TYR A 336 -8.26 21.87 15.17
C TYR A 336 -9.01 20.60 15.62
N ASP A 337 -10.13 20.26 14.98
CA ASP A 337 -10.86 19.01 15.25
C ASP A 337 -10.07 17.77 14.82
N LEU A 338 -9.42 17.81 13.66
CA LEU A 338 -8.54 16.72 13.20
C LEU A 338 -7.33 16.55 14.10
N LEU A 339 -6.76 17.66 14.57
CA LEU A 339 -5.63 17.66 15.50
C LEU A 339 -6.06 17.10 16.86
N TYR A 340 -7.26 17.45 17.36
CA TYR A 340 -7.84 16.85 18.57
C TYR A 340 -8.00 15.34 18.43
N LYS A 341 -8.47 14.82 17.28
CA LYS A 341 -8.61 13.37 17.08
C LYS A 341 -7.29 12.59 17.20
N GLN A 342 -6.15 13.22 16.89
CA GLN A 342 -4.84 12.57 16.98
C GLN A 342 -4.12 12.84 18.32
N THR A 343 -4.31 14.04 18.88
CA THR A 343 -3.56 14.49 20.08
C THR A 343 -4.37 14.44 21.36
N ASN A 344 -5.69 14.31 21.29
CA ASN A 344 -6.61 14.43 22.42
C ASN A 344 -6.51 15.78 23.17
N VAL A 345 -5.95 16.83 22.54
CA VAL A 345 -5.93 18.20 23.08
C VAL A 345 -7.15 18.96 22.56
N PRO A 346 -8.10 19.38 23.40
CA PRO A 346 -9.31 20.07 22.92
C PRO A 346 -8.98 21.38 22.18
N PRO A 347 -9.73 21.78 21.13
CA PRO A 347 -9.43 22.97 20.32
C PRO A 347 -9.15 24.24 21.13
N GLN A 348 -9.90 24.48 22.21
CA GLN A 348 -9.72 25.64 23.09
C GLN A 348 -8.38 25.67 23.87
N ASN A 349 -7.69 24.53 23.92
CA ASN A 349 -6.41 24.37 24.62
C ASN A 349 -5.24 24.22 23.63
N GLN A 350 -5.48 24.28 22.32
CA GLN A 350 -4.45 24.12 21.29
C GLN A 350 -3.78 25.47 20.99
N GLU A 351 -2.54 25.65 21.43
CA GLU A 351 -1.70 26.79 21.05
C GLU A 351 -0.67 26.34 20.01
N LEU A 352 -0.65 27.01 18.86
CA LEU A 352 0.24 26.69 17.74
C LEU A 352 1.41 27.68 17.70
N ILE A 353 2.60 27.16 17.39
CA ILE A 353 3.80 27.94 17.11
C ILE A 353 4.34 27.51 15.76
N PHE A 354 4.75 28.47 14.93
CA PHE A 354 5.44 28.22 13.68
C PHE A 354 6.67 29.13 13.59
N GLU A 355 7.84 28.54 13.27
CA GLU A 355 9.11 29.27 13.15
C GLU A 355 9.43 30.18 14.37
N GLY A 356 9.12 29.69 15.57
CA GLY A 356 9.38 30.37 16.83
C GLY A 356 8.41 31.51 17.17
N ARG A 357 7.30 31.66 16.43
CA ARG A 357 6.27 32.66 16.68
C ARG A 357 4.90 32.00 16.94
N PRO A 358 4.09 32.53 17.87
CA PRO A 358 2.70 32.10 18.01
C PRO A 358 1.96 32.24 16.67
N LEU A 359 1.22 31.21 16.29
CA LEU A 359 0.39 31.16 15.09
C LEU A 359 -1.07 31.15 15.52
N ASP A 360 -1.75 32.28 15.31
CA ASP A 360 -3.19 32.37 15.48
C ASP A 360 -3.87 32.18 14.11
N LEU A 361 -4.63 31.10 13.97
CA LEU A 361 -5.39 30.80 12.76
C LEU A 361 -6.84 31.23 12.97
N GLU A 362 -7.28 32.25 12.23
CA GLU A 362 -8.69 32.65 12.27
C GLU A 362 -9.60 31.46 11.89
N PRO A 363 -10.75 31.25 12.59
CA PRO A 363 -11.58 30.05 12.46
C PRO A 363 -11.98 29.64 11.03
N ASN A 364 -12.11 30.62 10.14
CA ASN A 364 -12.59 30.45 8.77
C ASN A 364 -11.47 30.43 7.71
N VAL A 365 -10.21 30.62 8.10
CA VAL A 365 -9.08 30.53 7.17
C VAL A 365 -8.99 29.11 6.64
N GLN A 366 -8.86 29.00 5.32
CA GLN A 366 -8.76 27.72 4.64
C GLN A 366 -7.35 27.15 4.70
N ALA A 367 -7.23 25.82 4.73
CA ALA A 367 -5.96 25.09 4.84
C ALA A 367 -4.96 25.45 3.74
N GLN A 368 -5.41 25.80 2.53
CA GLN A 368 -4.54 26.29 1.45
C GLN A 368 -3.74 27.56 1.80
N ASN A 369 -4.25 28.35 2.75
CA ASN A 369 -3.63 29.60 3.19
C ASN A 369 -2.79 29.41 4.47
N PHE A 370 -2.61 28.18 4.95
CA PHE A 370 -1.76 27.91 6.10
C PHE A 370 -0.28 28.02 5.73
N PRO A 371 0.60 28.20 6.73
CA PRO A 371 2.04 28.09 6.48
C PRO A 371 2.40 26.73 5.89
N LYS A 372 3.36 26.70 4.97
CA LYS A 372 3.89 25.44 4.42
C LYS A 372 4.68 24.71 5.49
N THR A 373 4.35 23.45 5.72
CA THR A 373 4.99 22.62 6.76
C THR A 373 5.72 21.43 6.14
N SER A 374 6.68 20.89 6.88
CA SER A 374 7.39 19.64 6.58
C SER A 374 7.68 18.88 7.87
N GLU A 375 8.22 17.66 7.78
CA GLU A 375 8.66 16.92 8.97
C GLU A 375 9.79 17.64 9.72
N GLU A 376 10.58 18.47 9.02
CA GLU A 376 11.68 19.28 9.56
C GLU A 376 11.25 20.67 10.02
N ASN A 377 10.14 21.19 9.47
CA ASN A 377 9.53 22.46 9.84
C ASN A 377 8.02 22.31 10.10
N PRO A 378 7.63 21.60 11.18
CA PRO A 378 6.22 21.40 11.53
C PRO A 378 5.63 22.60 12.28
N LEU A 379 4.31 22.67 12.35
CA LEU A 379 3.64 23.44 13.40
C LEU A 379 3.94 22.78 14.75
N ILE A 380 4.18 23.56 15.78
CA ILE A 380 4.41 23.07 17.14
C ILE A 380 3.12 23.26 17.94
N LEU A 381 2.60 22.18 18.53
CA LEU A 381 1.42 22.21 19.39
C LEU A 381 1.82 22.22 20.87
N LEU A 382 1.26 23.17 21.61
CA LEU A 382 1.28 23.28 23.06
C LEU A 382 -0.13 23.16 23.64
N GLN A 383 -0.30 22.38 24.71
CA GLN A 383 -1.54 22.35 25.48
C GLN A 383 -1.50 23.41 26.58
N ILE A 384 -2.41 24.39 26.53
CA ILE A 384 -2.62 25.32 27.64
C ILE A 384 -3.62 24.70 28.63
N LEU A 385 -3.25 24.60 29.90
CA LEU A 385 -4.08 24.00 30.97
C LEU A 385 -4.96 25.02 31.73
N LEU A 386 -4.99 26.29 31.33
CA LEU A 386 -5.75 27.35 32.01
C LEU A 386 -6.50 28.25 31.02
N PRO A 387 -7.79 28.53 31.25
CA PRO A 387 -8.49 29.55 30.48
C PRO A 387 -8.03 30.93 30.95
N HIS A 388 -7.45 31.72 30.04
CA HIS A 388 -7.06 33.13 30.27
C HIS A 388 -8.24 34.07 30.63
N LYS A 389 -9.46 33.56 30.82
CA LYS A 389 -10.68 34.32 31.14
C LYS A 389 -11.07 34.36 32.62
N ALA A 390 -10.33 33.71 33.52
CA ALA A 390 -10.67 33.67 34.96
C ALA A 390 -9.93 34.70 35.84
N LEU A 391 -9.07 35.57 35.29
CA LEU A 391 -8.26 36.52 36.07
C LEU A 391 -8.70 38.00 35.94
N LEU A 392 -9.79 38.30 35.25
CA LEU A 392 -10.36 39.64 35.15
C LEU A 392 -11.66 39.73 35.97
N GLY A 393 -11.53 39.54 37.28
CA GLY A 393 -12.61 39.66 38.25
C GLY A 393 -12.09 40.26 39.55
N THR A 394 -12.25 41.58 39.69
CA THR A 394 -12.25 42.36 40.94
C THR A 394 -11.13 42.07 41.96
N CYS A 395 -10.02 42.81 41.86
CA CYS A 395 -9.24 43.21 43.03
C CYS A 395 -8.43 44.46 42.69
N SER A 396 -8.98 45.63 43.02
CA SER A 396 -8.18 46.79 43.36
C SER A 396 -7.35 46.43 44.60
N ASP A 397 -6.06 46.75 44.57
CA ASP A 397 -5.06 46.54 45.62
C ASP A 397 -4.40 45.16 45.64
N LEU A 398 -3.43 44.94 44.75
CA LEU A 398 -2.19 44.19 45.01
C LEU A 398 -1.18 44.54 43.90
N LYS A 399 0.07 44.84 44.28
CA LYS A 399 1.19 45.09 43.33
C LYS A 399 1.30 43.95 42.30
N PRO A 400 1.70 44.23 41.05
CA PRO A 400 1.77 43.20 40.02
C PRO A 400 2.77 42.10 40.45
N PRO A 401 2.38 40.82 40.45
CA PRO A 401 3.34 39.74 40.45
C PRO A 401 4.08 39.77 39.10
N MET A 402 5.39 39.56 39.15
CA MET A 402 6.23 39.47 37.95
C MET A 402 5.61 38.50 36.95
N SER A 403 5.50 38.94 35.69
CA SER A 403 5.11 38.13 34.54
C SER A 403 5.82 36.76 34.55
N PRO A 404 5.13 35.65 34.25
CA PRO A 404 5.84 34.45 33.84
C PRO A 404 6.61 34.82 32.57
N GLY A 405 7.94 34.82 32.67
CA GLY A 405 8.79 35.19 31.56
C GLY A 405 8.55 34.25 30.38
N TYR A 406 8.07 34.80 29.27
CA TYR A 406 8.17 34.12 27.98
C TYR A 406 9.65 33.73 27.78
N PRO A 407 9.95 32.49 27.33
CA PRO A 407 11.31 32.13 27.00
C PRO A 407 11.86 33.14 25.99
N SER A 408 13.07 33.62 26.21
CA SER A 408 13.70 34.55 25.27
C SER A 408 13.77 33.91 23.88
N GLN A 409 13.81 34.72 22.83
CA GLN A 409 13.89 34.23 21.45
C GLN A 409 15.09 33.29 21.23
N ASN A 410 16.18 33.51 21.96
CA ASN A 410 17.34 32.62 21.99
C ASN A 410 17.03 31.27 22.65
N THR A 411 16.25 31.26 23.73
CA THR A 411 15.84 30.03 24.43
C THR A 411 14.95 29.16 23.55
N LEU A 412 14.01 29.76 22.81
CA LEU A 412 13.17 29.04 21.83
C LEU A 412 13.99 28.45 20.67
N MET A 413 14.98 29.19 20.18
CA MET A 413 15.87 28.73 19.12
C MET A 413 16.81 27.61 19.59
N GLU A 414 17.34 27.71 20.81
CA GLU A 414 18.13 26.67 21.47
C GLU A 414 17.32 25.40 21.73
N MET A 415 16.07 25.53 22.18
CA MET A 415 15.15 24.39 22.33
C MET A 415 14.88 23.73 20.98
N THR A 416 14.64 24.52 19.92
CA THR A 416 14.41 23.99 18.57
C THR A 416 15.62 23.23 18.04
N ASN A 417 16.83 23.77 18.22
CA ASN A 417 18.07 23.10 17.82
C ASN A 417 18.37 21.87 18.68
N GLY A 418 18.08 21.93 19.99
CA GLY A 418 18.17 20.80 20.91
C GLY A 418 17.24 19.66 20.50
N MET A 419 16.01 19.97 20.08
CA MET A 419 15.05 18.97 19.59
C MET A 419 15.50 18.32 18.28
N ARG A 420 16.10 19.08 17.34
CA ARG A 420 16.70 18.50 16.12
C ARG A 420 17.81 17.50 16.46
N LYS A 421 18.66 17.85 17.43
CA LYS A 421 19.73 16.97 17.88
C LYS A 421 19.19 15.71 18.55
N LEU A 422 18.19 15.84 19.42
CA LEU A 422 17.55 14.71 20.10
C LEU A 422 16.85 13.78 19.11
N LYS A 423 16.16 14.32 18.09
CA LYS A 423 15.56 13.53 17.01
C LYS A 423 16.62 12.70 16.26
N ALA A 424 17.73 13.33 15.87
CA ALA A 424 18.81 12.64 15.17
C ALA A 424 19.46 11.54 16.02
N GLU A 425 19.63 11.78 17.34
CA GLU A 425 20.14 10.77 18.27
C GLU A 425 19.15 9.60 18.44
N MET A 426 17.84 9.87 18.55
CA MET A 426 16.82 8.83 18.64
C MET A 426 16.70 7.99 17.37
N GLU A 427 16.80 8.61 16.20
CA GLU A 427 16.82 7.91 14.91
C GLU A 427 18.05 7.01 14.76
N ALA A 428 19.22 7.46 15.23
CA ALA A 428 20.43 6.66 15.26
C ALA A 428 20.28 5.43 16.18
N VAL A 429 19.72 5.62 17.38
CA VAL A 429 19.45 4.53 18.33
C VAL A 429 18.42 3.53 17.78
N ALA A 430 17.37 4.00 17.10
CA ALA A 430 16.38 3.13 16.48
C ALA A 430 17.01 2.27 15.36
N LYS A 431 17.92 2.85 14.58
CA LYS A 431 18.67 2.12 13.55
C LYS A 431 19.61 1.07 14.17
N GLU A 432 20.31 1.41 15.24
CA GLU A 432 21.19 0.49 15.96
C GLU A 432 20.41 -0.65 16.63
N LEU A 433 19.22 -0.38 17.16
CA LEU A 433 18.30 -1.41 17.69
C LEU A 433 17.79 -2.35 16.60
N ALA A 434 17.48 -1.83 15.40
CA ALA A 434 17.08 -2.65 14.26
C ALA A 434 18.23 -3.56 13.79
N GLU A 435 19.46 -3.04 13.73
CA GLU A 435 20.66 -3.81 13.40
C GLU A 435 20.98 -4.87 14.47
N ASN A 436 20.81 -4.55 15.75
CA ASN A 436 21.04 -5.51 16.85
C ASN A 436 19.98 -6.62 16.91
N ASN A 437 18.71 -6.32 16.61
CA ASN A 437 17.68 -7.35 16.46
C ASN A 437 18.00 -8.29 15.29
N HIS A 438 18.54 -7.77 14.19
CA HIS A 438 18.99 -8.59 13.07
C HIS A 438 20.15 -9.54 13.47
N ILE A 439 21.04 -9.12 14.36
CA ILE A 439 22.11 -9.98 14.91
C ILE A 439 21.50 -11.10 15.77
N LEU A 440 20.54 -10.77 16.64
CA LEU A 440 19.89 -11.75 17.52
C LEU A 440 19.06 -12.80 16.74
N GLU A 441 18.37 -12.41 15.67
CA GLU A 441 17.65 -13.35 14.80
C GLU A 441 18.60 -14.26 14.01
N ARG A 442 19.76 -13.73 13.58
CA ARG A 442 20.79 -14.52 12.90
C ARG A 442 21.49 -15.51 13.85
N PHE A 443 21.70 -15.14 15.11
CA PHE A 443 22.21 -16.05 16.15
C PHE A 443 21.16 -17.07 16.61
N GLY A 444 19.88 -16.69 16.69
CA GLY A 444 18.77 -17.60 16.98
C GLY A 444 18.58 -18.69 15.92
N ALA A 445 18.81 -18.36 14.64
CA ALA A 445 18.83 -19.32 13.54
C ALA A 445 20.06 -20.27 13.60
N LEU A 446 21.20 -19.80 14.11
CA LEU A 446 22.42 -20.61 14.24
C LEU A 446 22.41 -21.55 15.45
N THR A 447 21.56 -21.31 16.45
CA THR A 447 21.41 -22.21 17.61
C THR A 447 20.39 -23.34 17.42
N MET A 448 19.63 -23.34 16.32
CA MET A 448 18.65 -24.40 16.00
C MET A 448 19.22 -25.55 15.13
N ASP A 449 20.49 -25.46 14.71
CA ASP A 449 21.23 -26.56 14.07
C ASP A 449 22.31 -27.14 15.02
N GLY A 450 21.87 -27.55 16.20
CA GLY A 450 22.68 -28.31 17.17
C GLY A 450 22.60 -29.81 16.91
N GLY A 451 23.25 -30.31 15.85
CA GLY A 451 23.31 -31.73 15.49
C GLY A 451 24.68 -32.16 14.95
N ILE A 452 25.47 -32.76 15.83
CA ILE A 452 26.85 -33.26 15.66
C ILE A 452 27.06 -34.02 14.34
N ARG A 453 28.01 -33.57 13.52
CA ARG A 453 28.65 -34.42 12.50
C ARG A 453 29.64 -35.34 13.20
N ASN A 454 29.30 -36.61 13.33
CA ASN A 454 30.30 -37.64 13.60
C ASN A 454 31.07 -37.94 12.31
N ALA A 455 32.38 -37.74 12.38
CA ALA A 455 33.34 -38.43 11.55
C ALA A 455 33.40 -39.91 11.96
N ASP A 456 33.47 -40.80 10.97
CA ASP A 456 34.29 -42.01 10.89
C ASP A 456 33.61 -43.23 10.25
N HIS A 457 34.40 -43.83 9.36
CA HIS A 457 34.40 -45.19 8.80
C HIS A 457 33.70 -45.52 7.47
N LEU A 458 34.61 -45.74 6.49
CA LEU A 458 34.61 -46.61 5.30
C LEU A 458 33.84 -46.18 4.04
#